data_AF-A0ABD1VNG0-F1
#
_entry.id   AF-A0ABD1VNG0-F1
#
_cell.length_a   1.000
_cell.length_b   1.000
_cell.length_c   1.000
_cell.angle_alpha   90.00
_cell.angle_beta   90.00
_cell.angle_gamma   90.00
#
_symmetry.space_group_name_H-M   'P 1'
#
loop_
_entity.id
_entity.type
_entity.pdbx_description
1 polymer ?
#
loop_
_entity_poly.entity_id
_entity_poly.type
_entity_poly.pdbx_seq_one_letter_code
_entity_poly.pdbx_strand_id
1 'polypeptide(L)'
;MDQNQFANELISSYFLQQWRHCSQTLTLTPSNPGTESDSTRPDSEYEDEREECPTELDTLNSSGGFSVVGPDKLSVLYPNVNLHGHDVGVVRANCAAPSKRLLYYFEMYVKNAGAKGQIAIGFITSAFKVRRHPGWEANSYGYRGDDGLLYRGCGKGESFGPMCPTGDTKYTTGDTIGGGINYAAQEFFFTKNGVVVGTVYKDVRGPVIPTVAVHSQGEEVTVNFGKDPFVFDIKAYEAEQRANQQEKIEYISIPVDASHGLVRSYLQHFGYEGTLELFDMASKNTVPPISLVPENGFNEEDMYAMSQRRTLRQLIRRGEIDETFAKLREWYPQIVQDDTSSICFLLHAQKFIELVRVGKLEEAVLFGRTEFEKFKRLSEFDDLVKV
;
A
#
# COMPACT_ATOMS: atom_id res chain seq x y z
N MET A 1 -7.84 11.21 35.16
CA MET A 1 -7.56 12.11 34.04
C MET A 1 -8.87 12.23 33.29
N ASP A 2 -9.36 13.46 33.16
CA ASP A 2 -10.68 13.76 32.63
C ASP A 2 -10.70 13.50 31.11
N GLN A 3 -11.73 12.86 30.57
CA GLN A 3 -11.81 12.52 29.13
C GLN A 3 -11.76 13.77 28.24
N ASN A 4 -12.23 14.91 28.77
CA ASN A 4 -12.14 16.21 28.12
C ASN A 4 -10.70 16.75 28.01
N GLN A 5 -9.81 16.41 28.96
CA GLN A 5 -8.43 16.87 28.95
C GLN A 5 -7.63 16.17 27.83
N PHE A 6 -7.84 14.86 27.67
CA PHE A 6 -7.21 14.05 26.61
C PHE A 6 -7.68 14.47 25.19
N ALA A 7 -8.97 14.78 25.03
CA ALA A 7 -9.50 15.27 23.76
C ALA A 7 -8.91 16.64 23.37
N ASN A 8 -8.72 17.54 24.35
CA ASN A 8 -8.12 18.85 24.12
C ASN A 8 -6.64 18.77 23.70
N GLU A 9 -5.87 17.81 24.26
CA GLU A 9 -4.47 17.56 23.88
C GLU A 9 -4.36 17.03 22.44
N LEU A 10 -5.20 16.07 22.06
CA LEU A 10 -5.23 15.52 20.69
C LEU A 10 -5.56 16.58 19.65
N ILE A 11 -6.58 17.40 19.89
CA ILE A 11 -6.97 18.50 18.99
C ILE A 11 -5.85 19.54 18.90
N SER A 12 -5.20 19.86 20.03
CA SER A 12 -4.07 20.80 20.08
C SER A 12 -2.87 20.33 19.25
N SER A 13 -2.51 19.05 19.37
CA SER A 13 -1.40 18.45 18.62
C SER A 13 -1.64 18.48 17.10
N TYR A 14 -2.88 18.23 16.67
CA TYR A 14 -3.28 18.28 15.26
C TYR A 14 -3.12 19.68 14.66
N PHE A 15 -3.60 20.72 15.34
CA PHE A 15 -3.49 22.10 14.82
C PHE A 15 -2.06 22.60 14.79
N LEU A 16 -1.21 22.18 15.74
CA LEU A 16 0.23 22.45 15.68
C LEU A 16 0.89 21.78 14.47
N GLN A 17 0.58 20.52 14.20
CA GLN A 17 1.09 19.82 13.02
C GLN A 17 0.63 20.51 11.72
N GLN A 18 -0.65 20.89 11.65
CA GLN A 18 -1.20 21.57 10.48
C GLN A 18 -0.56 22.95 10.26
N TRP A 19 -0.33 23.72 11.33
CA TRP A 19 0.40 24.99 11.26
C TRP A 19 1.84 24.82 10.78
N ARG A 20 2.56 23.80 11.29
CA ARG A 20 3.92 23.46 10.85
C ARG A 20 3.94 23.15 9.35
N HIS A 21 2.98 22.37 8.86
CA HIS A 21 2.89 22.05 7.43
C HIS A 21 2.64 23.30 6.58
N CYS A 22 1.69 24.16 6.95
CA CYS A 22 1.38 25.39 6.20
C CYS A 22 2.53 26.41 6.21
N SER A 23 3.28 26.49 7.31
CA SER A 23 4.46 27.38 7.43
C SER A 23 5.59 26.93 6.50
N GLN A 24 5.82 25.62 6.36
CA GLN A 24 6.84 25.07 5.46
C GLN A 24 6.50 25.30 3.98
N THR A 25 5.23 25.17 3.57
CA THR A 25 4.82 25.40 2.18
C THR A 25 4.91 26.86 1.73
N LEU A 26 4.80 27.83 2.65
CA LEU A 26 4.98 29.26 2.34
C LEU A 26 6.45 29.66 2.12
N THR A 27 7.41 28.83 2.56
CA THR A 27 8.85 29.07 2.34
C THR A 27 9.39 28.55 1.00
N LEU A 28 8.57 27.85 0.21
CA LEU A 28 8.99 27.27 -1.06
C LEU A 28 8.28 27.95 -2.26
N THR A 29 8.95 28.97 -2.81
CA THR A 29 9.22 29.29 -4.24
C THR A 29 9.16 30.80 -4.55
N PRO A 30 9.91 31.34 -5.57
CA PRO A 30 10.66 30.64 -6.61
C PRO A 30 12.13 31.11 -6.81
N SER A 31 13.05 30.19 -7.14
CA SER A 31 13.76 30.15 -8.45
C SER A 31 15.11 29.38 -8.42
N ASN A 32 15.26 28.60 -9.50
CA ASN A 32 16.44 28.02 -10.13
C ASN A 32 17.03 26.64 -9.72
N PRO A 33 17.35 25.79 -10.72
CA PRO A 33 17.84 24.43 -10.52
C PRO A 33 19.37 24.40 -10.48
N GLY A 34 19.94 23.69 -9.52
CA GLY A 34 21.39 23.46 -9.52
C GLY A 34 21.94 22.89 -8.21
N THR A 35 22.29 21.61 -8.30
CA THR A 35 23.39 20.92 -7.58
C THR A 35 23.18 20.48 -6.12
N GLU A 36 23.55 19.22 -5.93
CA GLU A 36 23.58 18.36 -4.75
C GLU A 36 24.32 18.96 -3.54
N SER A 37 23.86 18.68 -2.32
CA SER A 37 24.39 17.60 -1.46
C SER A 37 23.94 17.74 0.00
N ASP A 38 23.40 16.63 0.54
CA ASP A 38 23.60 16.08 1.88
C ASP A 38 23.27 16.93 3.14
N SER A 39 22.23 16.52 3.88
CA SER A 39 22.37 15.99 5.26
C SER A 39 21.01 15.74 5.92
N THR A 40 20.72 14.45 6.14
CA THR A 40 20.12 13.85 7.34
C THR A 40 18.91 14.53 8.00
N ARG A 41 17.71 13.98 7.75
CA ARG A 41 16.62 13.89 8.76
C ARG A 41 16.13 12.44 8.82
N PRO A 42 15.83 11.90 10.02
CA PRO A 42 15.31 10.56 10.16
C PRO A 42 13.82 10.59 9.85
N ASP A 43 13.43 10.30 8.62
CA ASP A 43 12.08 9.83 8.31
C ASP A 43 11.99 8.36 8.75
N SER A 44 12.05 8.13 10.05
CA SER A 44 11.85 6.81 10.65
C SER A 44 10.41 6.66 11.09
N GLU A 45 9.53 6.27 10.16
CA GLU A 45 8.33 5.49 10.52
C GLU A 45 7.67 4.71 9.38
N TYR A 46 8.37 4.43 8.27
CA TYR A 46 8.00 3.34 7.35
C TYR A 46 9.27 2.83 6.67
N GLU A 47 10.11 2.08 7.41
CA GLU A 47 11.01 1.16 6.71
C GLU A 47 10.11 0.16 5.99
N ASP A 48 9.94 0.38 4.68
CA ASP A 48 9.34 -0.56 3.75
C ASP A 48 10.10 -1.88 3.89
N GLU A 49 9.56 -2.81 4.68
CA GLU A 49 10.02 -4.20 4.78
C GLU A 49 9.86 -4.84 3.40
N ARG A 50 10.81 -4.54 2.50
CA ARG A 50 10.81 -5.06 1.14
C ARG A 50 10.97 -6.57 1.23
N GLU A 51 9.88 -7.29 0.97
CA GLU A 51 9.89 -8.74 0.91
C GLU A 51 10.99 -9.22 -0.04
N GLU A 52 11.82 -10.14 0.43
CA GLU A 52 12.83 -10.79 -0.39
C GLU A 52 12.19 -11.45 -1.60
N CYS A 53 12.88 -11.40 -2.74
CA CYS A 53 12.41 -11.96 -4.00
C CYS A 53 13.29 -13.13 -4.45
N PRO A 54 12.68 -14.15 -5.08
CA PRO A 54 13.41 -15.22 -5.74
C PRO A 54 14.42 -14.65 -6.73
N THR A 55 15.67 -15.12 -6.65
CA THR A 55 16.79 -14.61 -7.47
C THR A 55 17.65 -15.74 -8.02
N GLU A 56 17.66 -16.89 -7.36
CA GLU A 56 18.45 -18.05 -7.73
C GLU A 56 17.74 -19.35 -7.33
N LEU A 57 18.16 -20.46 -7.92
CA LEU A 57 17.73 -21.80 -7.56
C LEU A 57 18.48 -22.27 -6.30
N ASP A 58 17.74 -22.87 -5.37
CA ASP A 58 18.26 -23.44 -4.13
C ASP A 58 19.07 -24.70 -4.43
N THR A 59 20.38 -24.62 -4.19
CA THR A 59 21.31 -25.74 -4.41
C THR A 59 21.35 -26.72 -3.24
N LEU A 60 20.88 -26.34 -2.05
CA LEU A 60 21.00 -27.13 -0.82
C LEU A 60 19.81 -28.06 -0.62
N ASN A 61 18.61 -27.64 -1.05
CA ASN A 61 17.37 -28.39 -0.84
C ASN A 61 16.76 -28.93 -2.15
N SER A 62 17.62 -29.37 -3.07
CA SER A 62 17.21 -30.09 -4.29
C SER A 62 16.94 -31.57 -3.98
N SER A 63 16.22 -32.27 -4.87
CA SER A 63 15.81 -33.68 -4.65
C SER A 63 16.96 -34.70 -4.55
N GLY A 64 18.22 -34.25 -4.70
CA GLY A 64 19.45 -35.01 -4.48
C GLY A 64 19.71 -36.06 -5.56
N GLY A 65 20.73 -35.84 -6.40
CA GLY A 65 21.24 -36.80 -7.39
C GLY A 65 20.45 -36.90 -8.70
N PHE A 66 19.24 -36.34 -8.78
CA PHE A 66 18.38 -36.38 -9.98
C PHE A 66 18.36 -35.07 -10.78
N SER A 67 18.97 -34.02 -10.25
CA SER A 67 19.17 -32.75 -10.96
C SER A 67 20.54 -32.20 -10.61
N VAL A 68 21.13 -31.49 -11.56
CA VAL A 68 22.36 -30.73 -11.36
C VAL A 68 22.02 -29.27 -11.64
N VAL A 69 22.21 -28.42 -10.62
CA VAL A 69 22.09 -26.97 -10.76
C VAL A 69 23.43 -26.43 -11.25
N GLY A 70 23.39 -25.59 -12.30
CA GLY A 70 24.57 -24.94 -12.84
C GLY A 70 25.24 -23.97 -11.86
N PRO A 71 26.50 -23.58 -12.10
CA PRO A 71 27.20 -22.60 -11.27
C PRO A 71 26.57 -21.19 -11.33
N ASP A 72 25.77 -20.92 -12.36
CA ASP A 72 24.95 -19.72 -12.49
C ASP A 72 23.76 -19.70 -11.52
N LYS A 73 23.46 -20.84 -10.88
CA LYS A 73 22.27 -21.09 -10.05
C LYS A 73 20.94 -20.78 -10.74
N LEU A 74 20.94 -20.85 -12.07
CA LEU A 74 19.75 -20.61 -12.90
C LEU A 74 19.53 -21.75 -13.90
N SER A 75 20.56 -22.52 -14.23
CA SER A 75 20.47 -23.70 -15.10
C SER A 75 20.17 -24.97 -14.30
N VAL A 76 19.33 -25.86 -14.84
CA VAL A 76 19.06 -27.19 -14.31
C VAL A 76 19.23 -28.22 -15.41
N LEU A 77 19.96 -29.31 -15.12
CA LEU A 77 20.17 -30.44 -16.01
C LEU A 77 19.76 -31.76 -15.34
N TYR A 78 19.14 -32.66 -16.09
CA TYR A 78 18.93 -34.05 -15.72
C TYR A 78 20.02 -34.96 -16.34
N PRO A 79 21.04 -35.39 -15.58
CA PRO A 79 22.21 -36.09 -16.15
C PRO A 79 22.00 -37.60 -16.35
N ASN A 80 20.99 -38.21 -15.71
CA ASN A 80 20.94 -39.66 -15.53
C ASN A 80 20.22 -40.39 -16.68
N VAL A 81 20.66 -41.62 -16.97
CA VAL A 81 20.26 -42.41 -18.14
C VAL A 81 19.31 -43.57 -17.80
N ASN A 82 19.17 -43.97 -16.53
CA ASN A 82 18.43 -45.19 -16.15
C ASN A 82 17.74 -45.09 -14.78
N LEU A 83 16.50 -44.59 -14.74
CA LEU A 83 15.79 -44.37 -13.47
C LEU A 83 14.29 -44.69 -13.54
N HIS A 84 13.72 -44.99 -12.37
CA HIS A 84 12.32 -45.40 -12.18
C HIS A 84 11.40 -44.16 -12.25
N GLY A 85 10.09 -44.36 -12.42
CA GLY A 85 9.11 -43.27 -12.58
C GLY A 85 8.94 -42.29 -11.40
N HIS A 86 9.78 -42.38 -10.37
CA HIS A 86 9.77 -41.52 -9.17
C HIS A 86 11.03 -40.67 -9.00
N ASP A 87 11.98 -40.75 -9.93
CA ASP A 87 13.29 -40.11 -9.79
C ASP A 87 13.31 -38.71 -10.41
N VAL A 88 12.44 -37.84 -9.88
CA VAL A 88 12.24 -36.47 -10.37
C VAL A 88 13.28 -35.52 -9.77
N GLY A 89 13.99 -34.81 -10.64
CA GLY A 89 14.90 -33.71 -10.31
C GLY A 89 14.11 -32.42 -10.06
N VAL A 90 13.77 -32.13 -8.81
CA VAL A 90 13.01 -30.95 -8.42
C VAL A 90 13.96 -29.91 -7.83
N VAL A 91 13.88 -28.69 -8.34
CA VAL A 91 14.67 -27.55 -7.86
C VAL A 91 13.75 -26.37 -7.60
N ARG A 92 13.81 -25.85 -6.37
CA ARG A 92 13.03 -24.70 -5.91
C ARG A 92 13.85 -23.42 -5.96
N ALA A 93 13.20 -22.27 -5.95
CA ALA A 93 13.87 -20.99 -5.72
C ALA A 93 14.43 -20.87 -4.29
N ASN A 94 15.36 -19.94 -4.09
CA ASN A 94 15.99 -19.65 -2.80
C ASN A 94 15.05 -19.08 -1.74
N CYS A 95 13.96 -18.43 -2.13
CA CYS A 95 12.92 -17.96 -1.21
C CYS A 95 11.52 -18.05 -1.84
N ALA A 96 10.49 -17.73 -1.04
CA ALA A 96 9.11 -17.73 -1.51
C ALA A 96 8.82 -16.54 -2.44
N ALA A 97 7.79 -16.67 -3.27
CA ALA A 97 7.30 -15.56 -4.08
C ALA A 97 6.73 -14.45 -3.17
N PRO A 98 7.09 -13.18 -3.41
CA PRO A 98 6.60 -12.04 -2.63
C PRO A 98 5.07 -11.92 -2.77
N SER A 99 4.40 -11.77 -1.63
CA SER A 99 2.94 -11.77 -1.49
C SER A 99 2.32 -10.38 -1.40
N LYS A 100 3.10 -9.35 -1.03
CA LYS A 100 2.66 -7.95 -0.94
C LYS A 100 2.73 -7.23 -2.30
N ARG A 101 2.34 -7.91 -3.39
CA ARG A 101 2.38 -7.39 -4.77
C ARG A 101 1.11 -7.75 -5.53
N LEU A 102 0.79 -7.01 -6.59
CA LEU A 102 -0.33 -7.37 -7.46
C LEU A 102 -0.06 -8.68 -8.19
N LEU A 103 1.13 -8.78 -8.78
CA LEU A 103 1.59 -9.94 -9.54
C LEU A 103 2.98 -10.40 -9.09
N TYR A 104 3.23 -11.69 -9.23
CA TYR A 104 4.58 -12.28 -9.27
C TYR A 104 4.72 -13.13 -10.53
N TYR A 105 5.90 -13.15 -11.15
CA TYR A 105 6.13 -13.87 -12.40
C TYR A 105 7.60 -14.27 -12.57
N PHE A 106 7.83 -15.45 -13.16
CA PHE A 106 9.16 -15.95 -13.55
C PHE A 106 9.04 -16.81 -14.81
N GLU A 107 10.13 -16.95 -15.56
CA GLU A 107 10.18 -17.74 -16.79
C GLU A 107 11.21 -18.87 -16.69
N MET A 108 10.94 -19.94 -17.42
CA MET A 108 11.82 -21.08 -17.66
C MET A 108 11.97 -21.24 -19.17
N TYR A 109 13.19 -21.19 -19.66
CA TYR A 109 13.55 -21.50 -21.04
C TYR A 109 13.99 -22.96 -21.15
N VAL A 110 13.38 -23.70 -22.07
CA VAL A 110 13.71 -25.11 -22.32
C VAL A 110 14.86 -25.19 -23.33
N LYS A 111 16.09 -25.34 -22.82
CA LYS A 111 17.28 -25.49 -23.67
C LYS A 111 17.30 -26.83 -24.39
N ASN A 112 16.84 -27.89 -23.72
CA ASN A 112 16.76 -29.22 -24.28
C ASN A 112 15.62 -29.99 -23.59
N ALA A 113 14.64 -30.48 -24.35
CA ALA A 113 13.56 -31.31 -23.84
C ALA A 113 14.00 -32.75 -23.49
N GLY A 114 15.24 -33.12 -23.80
CA GLY A 114 15.78 -34.44 -23.51
C GLY A 114 14.98 -35.56 -24.20
N ALA A 115 14.97 -36.74 -23.59
CA ALA A 115 14.38 -37.93 -24.18
C ALA A 115 12.84 -37.95 -24.17
N LYS A 116 12.20 -37.33 -23.17
CA LYS A 116 10.74 -37.40 -22.96
C LYS A 116 10.04 -36.05 -22.78
N GLY A 117 10.76 -34.95 -22.58
CA GLY A 117 10.14 -33.62 -22.37
C GLY A 117 9.30 -33.52 -21.09
N GLN A 118 9.60 -34.33 -20.08
CA GLN A 118 8.92 -34.37 -18.78
C GLN A 118 9.43 -33.26 -17.84
N ILE A 119 9.43 -32.05 -18.38
CA ILE A 119 9.80 -30.82 -17.70
C ILE A 119 8.54 -30.21 -17.11
N ALA A 120 8.64 -29.63 -15.91
CA ALA A 120 7.53 -28.92 -15.28
C ALA A 120 7.97 -27.59 -14.68
N ILE A 121 7.06 -26.62 -14.70
CA ILE A 121 7.16 -25.34 -13.98
C ILE A 121 5.95 -25.17 -13.07
N GLY A 122 6.13 -24.57 -11.90
CA GLY A 122 5.01 -24.20 -11.05
C GLY A 122 5.38 -23.75 -9.66
N PHE A 123 4.50 -24.04 -8.71
CA PHE A 123 4.54 -23.52 -7.35
C PHE A 123 4.30 -24.62 -6.33
N ILE A 124 5.11 -24.63 -5.28
CA ILE A 124 4.99 -25.58 -4.17
C ILE A 124 4.88 -24.84 -2.83
N THR A 125 4.49 -25.53 -1.77
CA THR A 125 4.63 -25.05 -0.39
C THR A 125 5.85 -25.67 0.29
N SER A 126 6.24 -25.13 1.44
CA SER A 126 7.34 -25.69 2.25
C SER A 126 7.09 -27.14 2.72
N ALA A 127 5.82 -27.56 2.79
CA ALA A 127 5.42 -28.92 3.15
C ALA A 127 5.59 -29.94 2.00
N PHE A 128 5.94 -29.49 0.79
CA PHE A 128 6.07 -30.35 -0.38
C PHE A 128 7.22 -31.34 -0.25
N LYS A 129 6.96 -32.61 -0.60
CA LYS A 129 7.97 -33.66 -0.62
C LYS A 129 8.79 -33.58 -1.90
N VAL A 130 10.04 -33.14 -1.79
CA VAL A 130 11.02 -33.16 -2.89
C VAL A 130 11.17 -34.60 -3.43
N ARG A 131 11.26 -34.78 -4.76
CA ARG A 131 11.16 -36.05 -5.57
C ARG A 131 9.80 -36.34 -6.22
N ARG A 132 8.86 -35.40 -6.19
CA ARG A 132 7.60 -35.48 -6.96
C ARG A 132 7.51 -34.29 -7.91
N HIS A 133 6.84 -34.45 -9.05
CA HIS A 133 6.53 -33.31 -9.91
C HIS A 133 5.67 -32.28 -9.16
N PRO A 134 5.88 -30.97 -9.37
CA PRO A 134 4.92 -29.96 -8.95
C PRO A 134 3.52 -30.33 -9.47
N GLY A 135 2.52 -30.30 -8.58
CA GLY A 135 1.16 -30.71 -8.92
C GLY A 135 0.83 -32.19 -8.65
N TRP A 136 1.77 -33.02 -8.22
CA TRP A 136 1.47 -34.43 -7.85
C TRP A 136 1.07 -34.61 -6.39
N GLU A 137 1.46 -33.69 -5.51
CA GLU A 137 1.14 -33.73 -4.07
C GLU A 137 0.26 -32.54 -3.69
N ALA A 138 -0.54 -32.70 -2.64
CA ALA A 138 -1.39 -31.62 -2.14
C ALA A 138 -0.59 -30.32 -1.92
N ASN A 139 -1.26 -29.18 -2.15
CA ASN A 139 -0.65 -27.85 -2.05
C ASN A 139 0.52 -27.62 -3.01
N SER A 140 0.44 -28.17 -4.22
CA SER A 140 1.39 -27.91 -5.31
C SER A 140 0.67 -27.82 -6.64
N TYR A 141 1.26 -27.04 -7.54
CA TYR A 141 0.77 -26.76 -8.87
C TYR A 141 1.90 -26.92 -9.87
N GLY A 142 1.64 -27.55 -11.00
CA GLY A 142 2.64 -27.73 -12.04
C GLY A 142 2.05 -27.81 -13.43
N TYR A 143 2.68 -27.12 -14.37
CA TYR A 143 2.40 -27.20 -15.79
C TYR A 143 3.50 -28.01 -16.47
N ARG A 144 3.13 -29.12 -17.13
CA ARG A 144 4.06 -30.10 -17.70
C ARG A 144 4.17 -30.02 -19.23
N GLY A 145 5.38 -30.25 -19.74
CA GLY A 145 5.71 -30.09 -21.16
C GLY A 145 5.22 -31.21 -22.08
N ASP A 146 5.31 -32.46 -21.63
CA ASP A 146 5.04 -33.65 -22.46
C ASP A 146 3.56 -33.83 -22.83
N ASP A 147 2.67 -33.46 -21.91
CA ASP A 147 1.22 -33.53 -22.09
C ASP A 147 0.54 -32.16 -22.21
N GLY A 148 1.21 -31.09 -21.79
CA GLY A 148 0.65 -29.74 -21.82
C GLY A 148 -0.45 -29.54 -20.78
N LEU A 149 -0.48 -30.34 -19.72
CA LEU A 149 -1.53 -30.34 -18.70
C LEU A 149 -1.10 -29.65 -17.41
N LEU A 150 -2.10 -29.16 -16.67
CA LEU A 150 -1.95 -28.64 -15.32
C LEU A 150 -2.22 -29.74 -14.31
N TYR A 151 -1.38 -29.80 -13.29
CA TYR A 151 -1.45 -30.73 -12.18
C TYR A 151 -1.66 -29.94 -10.88
N ARG A 152 -2.63 -30.35 -10.05
CA ARG A 152 -3.06 -29.62 -8.82
C ARG A 152 -3.23 -30.51 -7.59
N GLY A 153 -2.21 -31.32 -7.34
CA GLY A 153 -2.01 -32.08 -6.10
C GLY A 153 -2.71 -33.43 -5.99
N CYS A 154 -3.23 -33.97 -7.10
CA CYS A 154 -3.86 -35.29 -7.16
C CYS A 154 -3.20 -36.24 -8.19
N GLY A 155 -2.11 -35.80 -8.83
CA GLY A 155 -1.41 -36.60 -9.85
C GLY A 155 -2.17 -36.80 -11.17
N LYS A 156 -3.38 -36.24 -11.30
CA LYS A 156 -4.16 -36.24 -12.54
C LYS A 156 -4.01 -34.89 -13.23
N GLY A 157 -3.51 -34.92 -14.47
CA GLY A 157 -3.41 -33.74 -15.32
C GLY A 157 -4.79 -33.32 -15.83
N GLU A 158 -5.00 -32.02 -15.91
CA GLU A 158 -6.22 -31.39 -16.43
C GLU A 158 -5.85 -30.37 -17.50
N SER A 159 -6.68 -30.27 -18.54
CA SER A 159 -6.54 -29.21 -19.53
C SER A 159 -6.89 -27.88 -18.84
N PHE A 160 -6.04 -26.88 -19.03
CA PHE A 160 -6.23 -25.58 -18.40
C PHE A 160 -6.10 -24.48 -19.46
N GLY A 161 -7.24 -23.83 -19.71
CA GLY A 161 -7.36 -22.73 -20.66
C GLY A 161 -7.42 -23.14 -22.15
N PRO A 162 -8.33 -22.54 -22.93
CA PRO A 162 -8.22 -22.40 -24.38
C PRO A 162 -7.64 -21.02 -24.77
N MET A 163 -6.98 -20.30 -23.83
CA MET A 163 -6.58 -18.90 -24.02
C MET A 163 -5.41 -18.73 -25.00
N CYS A 164 -4.65 -19.79 -25.27
CA CYS A 164 -3.65 -19.77 -26.33
C CYS A 164 -4.33 -19.87 -27.71
N PRO A 165 -4.12 -18.92 -28.64
CA PRO A 165 -4.76 -18.93 -29.96
C PRO A 165 -4.48 -20.17 -30.81
N THR A 166 -3.35 -20.85 -30.57
CA THR A 166 -2.94 -22.06 -31.30
C THR A 166 -3.56 -23.33 -30.73
N GLY A 167 -4.12 -23.29 -29.52
CA GLY A 167 -4.59 -24.46 -28.78
C GLY A 167 -3.48 -25.43 -28.35
N ASP A 168 -2.21 -25.13 -28.65
CA ASP A 168 -1.06 -25.99 -28.33
C ASP A 168 -0.44 -25.62 -26.99
N THR A 169 -0.80 -26.42 -25.98
CA THR A 169 -0.31 -26.29 -24.60
C THR A 169 0.91 -27.17 -24.32
N LYS A 170 1.40 -27.98 -25.26
CA LYS A 170 2.64 -28.73 -25.04
C LYS A 170 3.83 -27.82 -25.24
N TYR A 171 4.99 -28.15 -24.68
CA TYR A 171 6.20 -27.37 -24.92
C TYR A 171 7.44 -28.24 -24.95
N THR A 172 8.46 -27.77 -25.68
CA THR A 172 9.68 -28.52 -25.94
C THR A 172 10.88 -27.58 -26.08
N THR A 173 12.02 -28.12 -26.54
CA THR A 173 13.25 -27.38 -26.85
C THR A 173 12.96 -26.10 -27.62
N GLY A 174 13.43 -24.97 -27.08
CA GLY A 174 13.29 -23.65 -27.68
C GLY A 174 12.10 -22.83 -27.16
N ASP A 175 11.18 -23.42 -26.40
CA ASP A 175 10.05 -22.70 -25.81
C ASP A 175 10.43 -22.01 -24.49
N THR A 176 9.81 -20.85 -24.24
CA THR A 176 9.85 -20.15 -22.95
C THR A 176 8.51 -20.28 -22.26
N ILE A 177 8.52 -20.81 -21.04
CA ILE A 177 7.33 -21.07 -20.23
C ILE A 177 7.36 -20.22 -18.97
N GLY A 178 6.28 -19.49 -18.70
CA GLY A 178 6.17 -18.64 -17.52
C GLY A 178 5.21 -19.20 -16.48
N GLY A 179 5.52 -18.95 -15.22
CA GLY A 179 4.65 -19.20 -14.07
C GLY A 179 4.39 -17.90 -13.34
N GLY A 180 3.12 -17.55 -13.14
CA GLY A 180 2.71 -16.31 -12.52
C GLY A 180 1.66 -16.49 -11.44
N ILE A 181 1.60 -15.51 -10.54
CA ILE A 181 0.61 -15.40 -9.47
C ILE A 181 -0.07 -14.05 -9.63
N ASN A 182 -1.40 -14.06 -9.75
CA ASN A 182 -2.23 -12.88 -9.63
C ASN A 182 -2.86 -12.87 -8.23
N TYR A 183 -2.32 -12.03 -7.34
CA TYR A 183 -2.78 -11.97 -5.95
C TYR A 183 -4.12 -11.23 -5.81
N ALA A 184 -4.49 -10.39 -6.77
CA ALA A 184 -5.81 -9.77 -6.79
C ALA A 184 -6.93 -10.77 -7.09
N ALA A 185 -6.71 -11.61 -8.11
CA ALA A 185 -7.67 -12.66 -8.49
C ALA A 185 -7.53 -13.94 -7.64
N GLN A 186 -6.44 -14.07 -6.87
CA GLN A 186 -6.01 -15.32 -6.23
C GLN A 186 -5.90 -16.46 -7.24
N GLU A 187 -5.17 -16.23 -8.33
CA GLU A 187 -4.98 -17.20 -9.42
C GLU A 187 -3.49 -17.44 -9.70
N PHE A 188 -3.16 -18.68 -10.05
CA PHE A 188 -1.95 -18.97 -10.82
C PHE A 188 -2.25 -18.83 -12.31
N PHE A 189 -1.32 -18.29 -13.08
CA PHE A 189 -1.40 -18.26 -14.53
C PHE A 189 -0.10 -18.78 -15.14
N PHE A 190 -0.19 -19.38 -16.32
CA PHE A 190 0.99 -19.84 -17.04
C PHE A 190 1.00 -19.29 -18.45
N THR A 191 2.20 -19.10 -18.99
CA THR A 191 2.41 -18.58 -20.33
C THR A 191 3.31 -19.50 -21.14
N LYS A 192 3.15 -19.50 -22.46
CA LYS A 192 4.06 -20.11 -23.41
C LYS A 192 4.40 -19.08 -24.48
N ASN A 193 5.69 -18.85 -24.68
CA ASN A 193 6.24 -17.91 -25.66
C ASN A 193 5.55 -16.53 -25.63
N GLY A 194 5.36 -15.99 -24.43
CA GLY A 194 4.74 -14.68 -24.21
C GLY A 194 3.22 -14.64 -24.33
N VAL A 195 2.53 -15.78 -24.41
CA VAL A 195 1.05 -15.83 -24.46
C VAL A 195 0.51 -16.62 -23.27
N VAL A 196 -0.53 -16.11 -22.61
CA VAL A 196 -1.21 -16.81 -21.51
C VAL A 196 -1.88 -18.07 -22.04
N VAL A 197 -1.56 -19.21 -21.43
CA VAL A 197 -2.11 -20.53 -21.76
C VAL A 197 -3.41 -20.77 -20.99
N GLY A 198 -3.39 -20.48 -19.69
CA GLY A 198 -4.53 -20.63 -18.81
C GLY A 198 -4.26 -20.18 -17.39
N THR A 199 -5.33 -20.10 -16.60
CA THR A 199 -5.32 -19.74 -15.19
C THR A 199 -5.98 -20.82 -14.33
N VAL A 200 -5.67 -20.84 -13.04
CA VAL A 200 -6.28 -21.72 -12.04
C VAL A 200 -6.35 -21.00 -10.70
N TYR A 201 -7.44 -21.21 -9.95
CA TYR A 201 -7.58 -20.65 -8.62
C TYR A 201 -6.50 -21.18 -7.66
N LYS A 202 -5.85 -20.26 -6.94
CA LYS A 202 -4.85 -20.54 -5.92
C LYS A 202 -5.55 -20.92 -4.62
N ASP A 203 -5.89 -22.20 -4.46
CA ASP A 203 -6.50 -22.72 -3.23
C ASP A 203 -5.50 -22.88 -2.06
N VAL A 204 -4.21 -22.67 -2.32
CA VAL A 204 -3.13 -22.82 -1.34
C VAL A 204 -3.00 -21.58 -0.47
N ARG A 205 -2.97 -21.81 0.84
CA ARG A 205 -2.69 -20.78 1.85
C ARG A 205 -1.19 -20.69 2.16
N GLY A 206 -0.74 -19.49 2.47
CA GLY A 206 0.64 -19.22 2.89
C GLY A 206 1.63 -19.02 1.73
N PRO A 207 2.93 -18.92 2.05
CA PRO A 207 3.98 -18.67 1.07
C PRO A 207 4.12 -19.82 0.07
N VAL A 208 4.29 -19.48 -1.20
CA VAL A 208 4.52 -20.43 -2.28
C VAL A 208 5.87 -20.19 -2.91
N ILE A 209 6.56 -21.27 -3.28
CA ILE A 209 7.94 -21.25 -3.76
C ILE A 209 7.94 -21.60 -5.26
N PRO A 210 8.46 -20.72 -6.12
CA PRO A 210 8.67 -21.03 -7.54
C PRO A 210 9.54 -22.27 -7.69
N THR A 211 9.13 -23.19 -8.57
CA THR A 211 9.76 -24.50 -8.69
C THR A 211 9.80 -24.95 -10.15
N VAL A 212 10.91 -25.56 -10.53
CA VAL A 212 11.05 -26.29 -11.80
C VAL A 212 11.40 -27.75 -11.52
N ALA A 213 11.01 -28.63 -12.44
CA ALA A 213 11.34 -30.05 -12.36
C ALA A 213 11.76 -30.61 -13.71
N VAL A 214 12.70 -31.54 -13.66
CA VAL A 214 13.21 -32.33 -14.79
C VAL A 214 13.17 -33.81 -14.40
N HIS A 215 12.94 -34.70 -15.36
CA HIS A 215 12.69 -36.11 -15.11
C HIS A 215 13.24 -37.06 -16.19
N SER A 216 13.68 -36.57 -17.35
CA SER A 216 14.24 -37.44 -18.39
C SER A 216 15.63 -37.02 -18.84
N GLN A 217 16.39 -38.00 -19.32
CA GLN A 217 17.78 -37.84 -19.72
C GLN A 217 17.95 -36.67 -20.70
N GLY A 218 18.91 -35.79 -20.37
CA GLY A 218 19.29 -34.68 -21.24
C GLY A 218 18.35 -33.48 -21.18
N GLU A 219 17.32 -33.52 -20.33
CA GLU A 219 16.51 -32.33 -20.05
C GLU A 219 17.35 -31.23 -19.44
N GLU A 220 17.35 -30.07 -20.07
CA GLU A 220 18.08 -28.89 -19.65
C GLU A 220 17.20 -27.66 -19.75
N VAL A 221 17.15 -26.87 -18.68
CA VAL A 221 16.38 -25.63 -18.60
C VAL A 221 17.20 -24.51 -17.96
N THR A 222 16.82 -23.27 -18.23
CA THR A 222 17.28 -22.08 -17.50
C THR A 222 16.11 -21.28 -16.97
N VAL A 223 16.28 -20.70 -15.78
CA VAL A 223 15.25 -19.93 -15.11
C VAL A 223 15.61 -18.44 -15.10
N ASN A 224 14.64 -17.59 -15.41
CA ASN A 224 14.72 -16.14 -15.27
C ASN A 224 13.74 -15.69 -14.19
N PHE A 225 14.26 -15.21 -13.06
CA PHE A 225 13.45 -14.63 -11.97
C PHE A 225 13.19 -13.12 -12.14
N GLY A 226 13.47 -12.56 -13.32
CA GLY A 226 13.30 -11.14 -13.65
C GLY A 226 14.60 -10.35 -13.73
N LYS A 227 15.75 -11.03 -13.80
CA LYS A 227 17.06 -10.39 -14.05
C LYS A 227 17.17 -9.93 -15.49
N ASP A 228 16.69 -10.74 -16.41
CA ASP A 228 16.61 -10.44 -17.83
C ASP A 228 15.16 -10.09 -18.23
N PRO A 229 14.94 -9.35 -19.32
CA PRO A 229 13.59 -9.09 -19.82
C PRO A 229 12.82 -10.39 -20.08
N PHE A 230 11.56 -10.43 -19.68
CA PHE A 230 10.66 -11.56 -19.95
C PHE A 230 10.20 -11.56 -21.42
N VAL A 231 9.89 -12.74 -21.94
CA VAL A 231 9.20 -12.90 -23.23
C VAL A 231 7.74 -12.45 -23.11
N PHE A 232 7.10 -12.73 -21.98
CA PHE A 232 5.77 -12.20 -21.66
C PHE A 232 5.84 -10.72 -21.24
N ASP A 233 4.97 -9.89 -21.81
CA ASP A 233 4.83 -8.49 -21.38
C ASP A 233 4.05 -8.39 -20.05
N ILE A 234 4.75 -8.74 -18.97
CA ILE A 234 4.20 -8.71 -17.62
C ILE A 234 3.76 -7.30 -17.20
N LYS A 235 4.40 -6.25 -17.75
CA LYS A 235 4.06 -4.86 -17.42
C LYS A 235 2.73 -4.45 -18.05
N ALA A 236 2.51 -4.80 -19.32
CA ALA A 236 1.22 -4.59 -19.97
C ALA A 236 0.12 -5.39 -19.27
N TYR A 237 0.39 -6.66 -18.92
CA TYR A 237 -0.56 -7.47 -18.18
C TYR A 237 -0.88 -6.88 -16.79
N GLU A 238 0.12 -6.37 -16.06
CA GLU A 238 -0.11 -5.68 -14.79
C GLU A 238 -0.99 -4.43 -14.95
N ALA A 239 -0.73 -3.62 -15.98
CA ALA A 239 -1.53 -2.42 -16.27
C ALA A 239 -2.99 -2.77 -16.60
N GLU A 240 -3.21 -3.84 -17.39
CA GLU A 240 -4.55 -4.36 -17.68
C GLU A 240 -5.27 -4.83 -16.40
N GLN A 241 -4.58 -5.59 -15.53
CA GLN A 241 -5.16 -6.03 -14.25
C GLN A 241 -5.52 -4.84 -13.35
N ARG A 242 -4.67 -3.80 -13.29
CA ARG A 242 -4.96 -2.56 -12.54
C ARG A 242 -6.16 -1.81 -13.11
N ALA A 243 -6.26 -1.69 -14.43
CA ALA A 243 -7.41 -1.05 -15.08
C ALA A 243 -8.72 -1.79 -14.77
N ASN A 244 -8.71 -3.12 -14.86
CA ASN A 244 -9.87 -3.96 -14.52
C ASN A 244 -10.27 -3.84 -13.04
N GLN A 245 -9.32 -3.68 -12.13
CA GLN A 245 -9.60 -3.42 -10.72
C GLN A 245 -10.19 -2.02 -10.51
N GLN A 246 -9.61 -1.01 -11.16
CA GLN A 246 -10.07 0.37 -11.07
C GLN A 246 -11.52 0.51 -11.56
N GLU A 247 -11.87 -0.11 -12.68
CA GLU A 247 -13.25 -0.13 -13.19
C GLU A 247 -14.23 -0.76 -12.17
N LYS A 248 -13.84 -1.87 -11.53
CA LYS A 248 -14.65 -2.51 -10.48
C LYS A 248 -14.83 -1.59 -9.27
N ILE A 249 -13.81 -0.84 -8.89
CA ILE A 249 -13.87 0.13 -7.79
C ILE A 249 -14.79 1.30 -8.16
N GLU A 250 -14.67 1.83 -9.37
CA GLU A 250 -15.50 2.93 -9.86
C GLU A 250 -16.98 2.55 -9.98
N TYR A 251 -17.28 1.27 -10.23
CA TYR A 251 -18.64 0.75 -10.21
C TYR A 251 -19.24 0.65 -8.79
N ILE A 252 -18.43 0.74 -7.73
CA ILE A 252 -18.93 0.74 -6.35
C ILE A 252 -19.63 2.07 -6.09
N SER A 253 -20.96 2.04 -6.10
CA SER A 253 -21.79 3.18 -5.72
C SER A 253 -21.72 3.41 -4.22
N ILE A 254 -21.33 4.63 -3.82
CA ILE A 254 -21.41 5.08 -2.43
C ILE A 254 -22.80 5.71 -2.23
N PRO A 255 -23.59 5.27 -1.23
CA PRO A 255 -24.88 5.89 -0.94
C PRO A 255 -24.75 7.40 -0.75
N VAL A 256 -25.61 8.15 -1.43
CA VAL A 256 -25.62 9.63 -1.39
C VAL A 256 -25.68 10.13 0.05
N ASP A 257 -26.50 9.49 0.89
CA ASP A 257 -26.68 9.84 2.31
C ASP A 257 -25.38 9.72 3.11
N ALA A 258 -24.56 8.69 2.84
CA ALA A 258 -23.27 8.51 3.48
C ALA A 258 -22.27 9.60 3.04
N SER A 259 -22.22 9.88 1.74
CA SER A 259 -21.34 10.93 1.20
C SER A 259 -21.74 12.33 1.71
N HIS A 260 -23.03 12.65 1.67
CA HIS A 260 -23.56 13.94 2.13
C HIS A 260 -23.44 14.09 3.63
N GLY A 261 -23.69 13.03 4.39
CA GLY A 261 -23.55 13.05 5.82
C GLY A 261 -22.09 13.24 6.28
N LEU A 262 -21.12 12.68 5.54
CA LEU A 262 -19.70 12.92 5.79
C LEU A 262 -19.32 14.40 5.56
N VAL A 263 -19.75 14.97 4.43
CA VAL A 263 -19.54 16.40 4.12
C VAL A 263 -20.21 17.29 5.16
N ARG A 264 -21.46 16.98 5.53
CA ARG A 264 -22.20 17.70 6.56
C ARG A 264 -21.49 17.66 7.92
N SER A 265 -21.04 16.48 8.35
CA SER A 265 -20.29 16.31 9.60
C SER A 265 -19.02 17.16 9.62
N TYR A 266 -18.26 17.16 8.52
CA TYR A 266 -17.10 18.02 8.36
C TYR A 266 -17.46 19.52 8.47
N LEU A 267 -18.49 19.97 7.74
CA LEU A 267 -18.91 21.38 7.78
C LEU A 267 -19.38 21.82 9.17
N GLN A 268 -20.15 20.96 9.84
CA GLN A 268 -20.64 21.18 11.21
C GLN A 268 -19.49 21.22 12.22
N HIS A 269 -18.56 20.26 12.14
CA HIS A 269 -17.42 20.17 13.06
C HIS A 269 -16.53 21.43 12.98
N PHE A 270 -16.27 21.93 11.78
CA PHE A 270 -15.40 23.09 11.57
C PHE A 270 -16.13 24.45 11.59
N GLY A 271 -17.43 24.48 11.89
CA GLY A 271 -18.21 25.71 12.04
C GLY A 271 -18.48 26.45 10.72
N TYR A 272 -18.51 25.74 9.58
CA TYR A 272 -18.81 26.30 8.26
C TYR A 272 -20.32 26.46 8.03
N GLU A 273 -21.03 27.11 8.97
CA GLU A 273 -22.50 27.18 9.00
C GLU A 273 -23.12 27.68 7.69
N GLY A 274 -22.65 28.80 7.13
CA GLY A 274 -23.21 29.33 5.88
C GLY A 274 -22.99 28.41 4.67
N THR A 275 -21.90 27.63 4.66
CA THR A 275 -21.66 26.62 3.61
C THR A 275 -22.54 25.39 3.83
N LEU A 276 -22.76 25.01 5.10
CA LEU A 276 -23.66 23.92 5.47
C LEU A 276 -25.11 24.22 5.06
N GLU A 277 -25.61 25.43 5.30
CA GLU A 277 -26.95 25.86 4.87
C GLU A 277 -27.12 25.76 3.34
N LEU A 278 -26.14 26.26 2.58
CA LEU A 278 -26.15 26.17 1.12
C LEU A 278 -26.06 24.72 0.63
N PHE A 279 -25.27 23.89 1.30
CA PHE A 279 -25.13 22.47 1.01
C PHE A 279 -26.44 21.71 1.25
N ASP A 280 -27.11 21.96 2.38
CA ASP A 280 -28.42 21.38 2.71
C ASP A 280 -29.49 21.77 1.68
N MET A 281 -29.52 23.06 1.31
CA MET A 281 -30.44 23.57 0.29
C MET A 281 -30.19 22.94 -1.08
N ALA A 282 -28.93 22.83 -1.50
CA ALA A 282 -28.56 22.28 -2.80
C ALA A 282 -28.76 20.76 -2.90
N SER A 283 -28.50 20.04 -1.81
CA SER A 283 -28.67 18.58 -1.73
C SER A 283 -30.13 18.13 -1.64
N LYS A 284 -31.07 19.07 -1.45
CA LYS A 284 -32.51 18.80 -1.22
C LYS A 284 -32.76 17.77 -0.12
N ASN A 285 -31.81 17.60 0.79
CA ASN A 285 -31.70 16.37 1.55
C ASN A 285 -32.46 16.45 2.87
N THR A 286 -33.36 15.48 3.04
CA THR A 286 -34.03 15.10 4.29
C THR A 286 -33.16 14.17 5.16
N VAL A 287 -31.88 14.04 4.84
CA VAL A 287 -30.97 13.09 5.48
C VAL A 287 -30.59 13.61 6.87
N PRO A 288 -30.95 12.87 7.95
CA PRO A 288 -30.56 13.25 9.30
C PRO A 288 -29.03 13.21 9.43
N PRO A 289 -28.45 13.92 10.41
CA PRO A 289 -27.01 13.85 10.71
C PRO A 289 -26.57 12.38 10.82
N ILE A 290 -25.39 12.02 10.30
CA ILE A 290 -24.78 10.72 10.60
C ILE A 290 -24.46 10.72 12.10
N SER A 291 -25.38 10.23 12.90
CA SER A 291 -25.16 9.95 14.31
C SER A 291 -24.27 8.73 14.39
N LEU A 292 -22.96 8.95 14.58
CA LEU A 292 -22.01 7.87 14.91
C LEU A 292 -22.20 7.33 16.34
N VAL A 293 -23.28 7.72 17.06
CA VAL A 293 -23.64 7.30 18.42
C VAL A 293 -25.18 7.27 18.56
N PRO A 294 -25.79 6.25 19.21
CA PRO A 294 -27.21 5.92 19.04
C PRO A 294 -28.19 6.92 19.67
N GLU A 295 -29.37 6.99 19.05
CA GLU A 295 -30.68 7.37 19.62
C GLU A 295 -30.65 8.11 20.96
N ASN A 296 -30.38 9.42 20.95
CA ASN A 296 -30.88 10.36 21.95
C ASN A 296 -30.65 11.80 21.48
N GLY A 297 -31.72 12.46 21.03
CA GLY A 297 -31.84 13.92 20.97
C GLY A 297 -30.97 14.64 19.92
N PHE A 298 -31.60 15.41 19.04
CA PHE A 298 -30.94 16.59 18.49
C PHE A 298 -30.60 17.52 19.67
N ASN A 299 -29.36 17.47 20.18
CA ASN A 299 -28.94 18.29 21.32
C ASN A 299 -28.78 19.75 20.88
N GLU A 300 -29.52 20.66 21.51
CA GLU A 300 -29.37 22.11 21.33
C GLU A 300 -27.90 22.56 21.55
N GLU A 301 -27.15 21.84 22.38
CA GLU A 301 -25.71 22.04 22.63
C GLU A 301 -24.85 22.01 21.35
N ASP A 302 -25.18 21.16 20.37
CA ASP A 302 -24.44 21.08 19.10
C ASP A 302 -24.68 22.32 18.22
N MET A 303 -25.89 22.89 18.28
CA MET A 303 -26.24 24.13 17.58
C MET A 303 -25.50 25.32 18.19
N TYR A 304 -25.47 25.42 19.53
CA TYR A 304 -24.71 26.46 20.23
C TYR A 304 -23.21 26.33 19.96
N ALA A 305 -22.65 25.12 20.00
CA ALA A 305 -21.24 24.89 19.70
C ALA A 305 -20.86 25.25 18.25
N MET A 306 -21.75 25.01 17.28
CA MET A 306 -21.52 25.41 15.88
C MET A 306 -21.49 26.93 15.73
N SER A 307 -22.47 27.64 16.30
CA SER A 307 -22.56 29.11 16.24
C SER A 307 -21.38 29.80 16.95
N GLN A 308 -20.96 29.26 18.09
CA GLN A 308 -19.77 29.70 18.80
C GLN A 308 -18.51 29.53 17.93
N ARG A 309 -18.31 28.37 17.31
CA ARG A 309 -17.19 28.13 16.37
C ARG A 309 -17.22 29.06 15.17
N ARG A 310 -18.40 29.31 14.56
CA ARG A 310 -18.54 30.30 13.48
C ARG A 310 -18.07 31.67 13.92
N THR A 311 -18.53 32.13 15.08
CA THR A 311 -18.21 33.47 15.60
C THR A 311 -16.71 33.61 15.83
N LEU A 312 -16.09 32.63 16.53
CA LEU A 312 -14.64 32.62 16.75
C LEU A 312 -13.87 32.67 15.43
N ARG A 313 -14.28 31.90 14.42
CA ARG A 313 -13.64 31.95 13.09
C ARG A 313 -13.78 33.30 12.42
N GLN A 314 -14.92 33.97 12.54
CA GLN A 314 -15.11 35.30 11.95
C GLN A 314 -14.22 36.35 12.62
N LEU A 315 -14.13 36.34 13.95
CA LEU A 315 -13.24 37.23 14.71
C LEU A 315 -11.78 37.01 14.32
N ILE A 316 -11.32 35.76 14.29
CA ILE A 316 -9.95 35.40 13.87
C ILE A 316 -9.67 35.87 12.44
N ARG A 317 -10.61 35.65 11.50
CA ARG A 317 -10.44 36.08 10.10
C ARG A 317 -10.40 37.60 9.93
N ARG A 318 -11.07 38.36 10.81
CA ARG A 318 -11.04 39.83 10.82
C ARG A 318 -9.77 40.38 11.49
N GLY A 319 -9.07 39.55 12.27
CA GLY A 319 -7.93 39.97 13.08
C GLY A 319 -8.31 40.48 14.47
N GLU A 320 -9.57 40.28 14.89
CA GLU A 320 -10.11 40.71 16.18
C GLU A 320 -9.77 39.68 17.28
N ILE A 321 -8.47 39.50 17.53
CA ILE A 321 -7.97 38.42 18.42
C ILE A 321 -8.29 38.68 19.89
N ASP A 322 -8.32 39.93 20.32
CA ASP A 322 -8.70 40.27 21.71
C ASP A 322 -10.15 39.89 22.02
N GLU A 323 -11.06 40.14 21.08
CA GLU A 323 -12.45 39.70 21.19
C GLU A 323 -12.56 38.17 21.11
N THR A 324 -11.71 37.54 20.28
CA THR A 324 -11.60 36.07 20.23
C THR A 324 -11.23 35.49 21.59
N PHE A 325 -10.23 36.05 22.28
CA PHE A 325 -9.84 35.61 23.63
C PHE A 325 -10.95 35.85 24.65
N ALA A 326 -11.64 36.98 24.59
CA ALA A 326 -12.78 37.26 25.47
C ALA A 326 -13.89 36.20 25.30
N LYS A 327 -14.24 35.87 24.05
CA LYS A 327 -15.23 34.83 23.73
C LYS A 327 -14.77 33.42 24.11
N LEU A 328 -13.49 33.09 23.95
CA LEU A 328 -12.96 31.80 24.41
C LEU A 328 -13.00 31.66 25.93
N ARG A 329 -12.69 32.72 26.69
CA ARG A 329 -12.80 32.71 28.15
C ARG A 329 -14.26 32.58 28.63
N GLU A 330 -15.19 33.15 27.86
CA GLU A 330 -16.63 33.07 28.13
C GLU A 330 -17.18 31.67 27.85
N TRP A 331 -16.86 31.09 26.69
CA TRP A 331 -17.50 29.85 26.20
C TRP A 331 -16.72 28.57 26.52
N TYR A 332 -15.38 28.65 26.58
CA TYR A 332 -14.49 27.51 26.77
C TYR A 332 -13.33 27.85 27.72
N PRO A 333 -13.62 28.23 28.98
CA PRO A 333 -12.59 28.67 29.93
C PRO A 333 -11.46 27.65 30.13
N GLN A 334 -11.75 26.36 30.00
CA GLN A 334 -10.78 25.26 30.07
C GLN A 334 -9.68 25.32 29.00
N ILE A 335 -9.95 25.93 27.84
CA ILE A 335 -8.96 26.07 26.75
C ILE A 335 -7.95 27.19 27.06
N VAL A 336 -8.37 28.18 27.86
CA VAL A 336 -7.62 29.41 28.15
C VAL A 336 -7.14 29.46 29.62
N GLN A 337 -7.37 28.40 30.39
CA GLN A 337 -7.26 28.42 31.85
C GLN A 337 -5.85 28.73 32.36
N ASP A 338 -4.82 28.26 31.66
CA ASP A 338 -3.40 28.50 31.96
C ASP A 338 -2.72 29.46 30.98
N ASP A 339 -3.42 29.86 29.92
CA ASP A 339 -2.89 30.65 28.79
C ASP A 339 -1.66 30.01 28.11
N THR A 340 -1.44 28.70 28.30
CA THR A 340 -0.29 27.97 27.76
C THR A 340 -0.66 26.87 26.77
N SER A 341 -1.95 26.72 26.47
CA SER A 341 -2.40 25.79 25.43
C SER A 341 -1.86 26.16 24.04
N SER A 342 -1.78 25.16 23.16
CA SER A 342 -1.40 25.38 21.76
C SER A 342 -2.32 26.38 21.04
N ILE A 343 -3.60 26.40 21.41
CA ILE A 343 -4.59 27.34 20.88
C ILE A 343 -4.24 28.77 21.31
N CYS A 344 -3.87 28.98 22.59
CA CYS A 344 -3.39 30.27 23.07
C CYS A 344 -2.14 30.71 22.30
N PHE A 345 -1.15 29.82 22.10
CA PHE A 345 0.05 30.12 21.33
C PHE A 345 -0.29 30.62 19.92
N LEU A 346 -1.13 29.89 19.19
CA LEU A 346 -1.52 30.23 17.82
C LEU A 346 -2.29 31.56 17.75
N LEU A 347 -3.15 31.84 18.74
CA LEU A 347 -3.86 33.12 18.81
C LEU A 347 -2.93 34.28 19.17
N HIS A 348 -1.99 34.09 20.09
CA HIS A 348 -0.96 35.10 20.38
C HIS A 348 -0.07 35.35 19.15
N ALA A 349 0.30 34.31 18.41
CA ALA A 349 0.98 34.43 17.12
C ALA A 349 0.15 35.22 16.10
N GLN A 350 -1.14 34.91 15.97
CA GLN A 350 -2.02 35.68 15.10
C GLN A 350 -2.09 37.15 15.54
N LYS A 351 -2.26 37.44 16.84
CA LYS A 351 -2.31 38.82 17.35
C LYS A 351 -1.01 39.59 17.06
N PHE A 352 0.14 38.94 17.23
CA PHE A 352 1.42 39.53 16.85
C PHE A 352 1.46 39.88 15.36
N ILE A 353 1.05 38.96 14.48
CA ILE A 353 0.95 39.21 13.03
C ILE A 353 0.01 40.38 12.73
N GLU A 354 -1.12 40.46 13.41
CA GLU A 354 -2.09 41.55 13.25
C GLU A 354 -1.51 42.92 13.65
N LEU A 355 -0.77 43.00 14.77
CA LEU A 355 -0.08 44.22 15.20
C LEU A 355 0.97 44.68 14.19
N VAL A 356 1.73 43.73 13.63
CA VAL A 356 2.69 44.02 12.55
C VAL A 356 1.98 44.51 11.30
N ARG A 357 0.87 43.86 10.91
CA ARG A 357 0.07 44.21 9.72
C ARG A 357 -0.43 45.65 9.74
N VAL A 358 -0.82 46.16 10.91
CA VAL A 358 -1.31 47.55 11.08
C VAL A 358 -0.19 48.57 11.37
N GLY A 359 1.08 48.15 11.33
CA GLY A 359 2.24 49.04 11.50
C GLY A 359 2.57 49.40 12.95
N LYS A 360 1.94 48.75 13.94
CA LYS A 360 2.18 48.98 15.37
C LYS A 360 3.38 48.16 15.87
N LEU A 361 4.56 48.42 15.29
CA LEU A 361 5.75 47.60 15.49
C LEU A 361 6.26 47.60 16.94
N GLU A 362 6.23 48.74 17.63
CA GLU A 362 6.65 48.81 19.04
C GLU A 362 5.73 47.99 19.95
N GLU A 363 4.41 48.08 19.74
CA GLU A 363 3.42 47.27 20.45
C GLU A 363 3.60 45.77 20.14
N ALA A 364 3.86 45.41 18.87
CA ALA A 364 4.10 44.04 18.46
C ALA A 364 5.33 43.44 19.15
N VAL A 365 6.46 44.16 19.18
CA VAL A 365 7.70 43.70 19.82
C VAL A 365 7.50 43.54 21.33
N LEU A 366 6.83 44.50 21.98
CA LEU A 366 6.52 44.41 23.39
C LEU A 366 5.63 43.20 23.68
N PHE A 367 4.55 43.04 22.91
CA PHE A 367 3.60 41.93 23.02
C PHE A 367 4.26 40.56 22.83
N GLY A 368 5.10 40.41 21.79
CA GLY A 368 5.81 39.16 21.55
C GLY A 368 6.77 38.80 22.68
N ARG A 369 7.47 39.79 23.25
CA ARG A 369 8.37 39.57 24.39
C ARG A 369 7.64 39.17 25.66
N THR A 370 6.43 39.66 25.90
CA THR A 370 5.68 39.34 27.12
C THR A 370 4.92 38.03 27.00
N GLU A 371 4.25 37.79 25.88
CA GLU A 371 3.35 36.64 25.75
C GLU A 371 4.07 35.35 25.36
N PHE A 372 5.10 35.39 24.52
CA PHE A 372 5.81 34.17 24.09
C PHE A 372 6.79 33.61 25.12
N GLU A 373 7.20 34.39 26.13
CA GLU A 373 8.07 33.91 27.23
C GLU A 373 7.43 32.77 28.02
N LYS A 374 6.09 32.73 28.11
CA LYS A 374 5.35 31.67 28.79
C LYS A 374 5.51 30.31 28.10
N PHE A 375 5.69 30.30 26.78
CA PHE A 375 5.77 29.09 25.95
C PHE A 375 7.20 28.54 25.82
N LYS A 376 8.24 29.35 26.09
CA LYS A 376 9.65 28.90 26.09
C LYS A 376 9.98 27.84 27.14
N ARG A 377 9.10 27.62 28.12
CA ARG A 377 9.29 26.66 29.21
C ARG A 377 8.66 25.30 28.92
N LEU A 378 8.02 25.15 27.77
CA LEU A 378 7.28 23.96 27.36
C LEU A 378 7.97 23.30 26.18
N SER A 379 8.46 22.07 26.39
CA SER A 379 9.24 21.31 25.40
C SER A 379 8.51 21.09 24.06
N GLU A 380 7.18 21.17 24.05
CA GLU A 380 6.35 21.04 22.84
C GLU A 380 6.52 22.19 21.83
N PHE A 381 7.01 23.34 22.30
CA PHE A 381 7.13 24.57 21.50
C PHE A 381 8.60 24.99 21.29
N ASP A 382 9.57 24.23 21.79
CA ASP A 382 11.00 24.58 21.76
C ASP A 382 11.50 24.90 20.34
N ASP A 383 11.00 24.21 19.32
CA ASP A 383 11.40 24.45 17.92
C ASP A 383 10.70 25.65 17.27
N LEU A 384 9.62 26.15 17.87
CA LEU A 384 8.82 27.27 17.36
C LEU A 384 9.20 28.62 17.98
N VAL A 385 9.79 28.60 19.18
CA VAL A 385 10.14 29.80 19.95
C VAL A 385 11.67 30.03 20.02
N LYS A 386 12.47 29.19 19.33
CA LYS A 386 13.89 29.44 19.10
C LYS A 386 14.05 30.70 18.25
N VAL A 387 14.53 31.75 18.91
CA VAL A 387 14.98 33.01 18.29
C VAL A 387 16.31 32.80 17.58
#